data_AF-A0A366XTI8-F1
#
_entry.id   AF-A0A366XTI8-F1
#
_cell.length_a   1.000
_cell.length_b   1.000
_cell.length_c   1.000
_cell.angle_alpha   90.00
_cell.angle_beta   90.00
_cell.angle_gamma   90.00
#
_symmetry.space_group_name_H-M   'P 1'
#
loop_
_entity.id
_entity.type
_entity.pdbx_description
1 polymer ?
#
loop_
_entity_poly.entity_id
_entity_poly.type
_entity_poly.pdbx_seq_one_letter_code
_entity_poly.pdbx_strand_id
1 'polypeptide(L)'
;MRKGIRKANDPLIEEDLKQIPGYSDQHGEGEAKEDSKPLWGKLFAVLVPLSMLAVMVYMISTKVSGGRMGGFEGGDGAAFIGGVAVLLLSFSTLTSGKSKALDRISDHITNGFVFAFKAMGPVIPIAGFFFLGSADFSGSILSLGDKTSPAFLFDLVQASQTILPQNMVLSAFGILIIGMITGLDGSGFSGLPLTGALSGALASNNIDPSTLAAIGQMGSIWTGGGTLIAWSSLVAVAGFCGVPVMELVRKNFFPVIIGLILSTIAALFLW
;
A
#
# COMPACT_ATOMS: atom_id res chain seq x y z
N MET A 1 1.07 28.44 9.58
CA MET A 1 0.64 27.04 9.83
C MET A 1 1.72 26.14 10.48
N ARG A 2 2.70 26.65 11.25
CA ARG A 2 3.81 25.85 11.81
C ARG A 2 3.78 25.60 13.33
N LYS A 3 2.74 26.03 14.06
CA LYS A 3 2.60 25.76 15.50
C LYS A 3 1.67 24.56 15.71
N GLY A 4 2.21 23.42 16.14
CA GLY A 4 1.39 22.25 16.51
C GLY A 4 1.90 20.93 15.93
N ILE A 5 3.20 20.64 16.02
CA ILE A 5 3.66 19.25 16.12
C ILE A 5 4.05 19.09 17.58
N ARG A 6 3.40 18.17 18.30
CA ARG A 6 3.86 17.81 19.65
C ARG A 6 5.30 17.32 19.55
N LYS A 7 6.13 17.67 20.54
CA LYS A 7 7.54 17.25 20.53
C LYS A 7 7.59 15.72 20.65
N ALA A 8 8.60 15.09 20.06
CA ALA A 8 8.72 13.63 20.00
C ALA A 8 8.68 12.90 21.37
N ASN A 9 8.91 13.62 22.47
CA ASN A 9 8.92 13.07 23.83
C ASN A 9 7.66 13.43 24.64
N ASP A 10 6.57 13.82 23.99
CA ASP A 10 5.32 14.15 24.69
C ASP A 10 4.61 12.86 25.16
N PRO A 11 4.36 12.69 26.47
CA PRO A 11 3.81 11.44 27.02
C PRO A 11 2.41 11.10 26.48
N LEU A 12 1.65 12.08 25.98
CA LEU A 12 0.33 11.85 25.37
C LEU A 12 0.42 11.11 24.03
N ILE A 13 1.60 11.08 23.40
CA ILE A 13 1.82 10.37 22.13
C ILE A 13 1.72 8.85 22.35
N GLU A 14 2.27 8.34 23.46
CA GLU A 14 2.15 6.92 23.79
C GLU A 14 0.71 6.51 24.08
N GLU A 15 -0.07 7.37 24.74
CA GLU A 15 -1.50 7.12 24.97
C GLU A 15 -2.30 7.13 23.67
N ASP A 16 -2.06 8.12 22.80
CA ASP A 16 -2.72 8.21 21.48
C ASP A 16 -2.38 7.00 20.62
N LEU A 17 -1.13 6.53 20.64
CA LEU A 17 -0.71 5.34 19.89
C LEU A 17 -1.36 4.06 20.45
N LYS A 18 -1.42 3.88 21.78
CA LYS A 18 -2.09 2.72 22.43
C LYS A 18 -3.57 2.60 22.10
N GLN A 19 -4.24 3.69 21.73
CA GLN A 19 -5.65 3.69 21.34
C GLN A 19 -5.88 3.28 19.88
N ILE A 20 -4.82 3.09 19.08
CA ILE A 20 -4.94 2.70 17.67
C ILE A 20 -5.11 1.18 17.56
N PRO A 21 -6.15 0.70 16.84
CA PRO A 21 -6.32 -0.72 16.57
C PRO A 21 -5.04 -1.33 15.97
N GLY A 22 -4.46 -2.32 16.65
CA GLY A 22 -3.25 -3.02 16.22
C GLY A 22 -1.91 -2.47 16.75
N TYR A 23 -1.88 -1.32 17.42
CA TYR A 23 -0.63 -0.77 18.00
C TYR A 23 -0.19 -1.48 19.28
N SER A 24 -1.13 -1.85 20.16
CA SER A 24 -0.83 -2.57 21.41
C SER A 24 -0.20 -3.94 21.17
N ASP A 25 -0.54 -4.59 20.06
CA ASP A 25 0.04 -5.87 19.63
C ASP A 25 1.47 -5.75 19.11
N GLN A 26 1.91 -4.54 18.69
CA GLN A 26 3.24 -4.29 18.11
C GLN A 26 4.34 -4.04 19.15
N HIS A 27 3.99 -3.57 20.35
CA HIS A 27 4.95 -3.09 21.36
C HIS A 27 4.79 -3.77 22.74
N GLY A 28 4.01 -4.85 22.85
CA GLY A 28 3.68 -5.52 24.11
C GLY A 28 4.78 -6.39 24.74
N GLU A 29 5.85 -6.73 24.02
CA GLU A 29 6.90 -7.62 24.54
C GLU A 29 8.28 -6.96 24.49
N GLY A 30 8.63 -6.33 25.62
CA GLY A 30 10.01 -6.12 26.08
C GLY A 30 10.99 -5.54 25.07
N GLU A 31 11.00 -4.20 24.94
CA GLU A 31 12.19 -3.50 24.47
C GLU A 31 13.34 -3.77 25.45
N ALA A 32 14.10 -4.84 25.21
CA ALA A 32 15.43 -4.97 25.75
C ALA A 32 16.24 -3.81 25.17
N LYS A 33 16.56 -2.81 26.00
CA LYS A 33 17.52 -1.75 25.67
C LYS A 33 18.77 -2.40 25.11
N GLU A 34 18.91 -2.36 23.79
CA GLU A 34 20.06 -2.95 23.11
C GLU A 34 21.28 -2.06 23.36
N ASP A 35 22.31 -2.67 23.92
CA ASP A 35 23.69 -2.20 23.93
C ASP A 35 24.25 -2.30 22.49
N SER A 36 23.58 -1.65 21.53
CA SER A 36 24.06 -1.59 20.16
C SER A 36 25.32 -0.73 20.16
N LYS A 37 26.44 -1.28 19.67
CA LYS A 37 27.63 -0.46 19.48
C LYS A 37 27.24 0.66 18.50
N PRO A 38 27.48 1.94 18.83
CA PRO A 38 26.97 3.09 18.08
C PRO A 38 27.43 3.13 16.61
N LEU A 39 28.45 2.35 16.25
CA LEU A 39 28.93 2.21 14.88
C LEU A 39 27.97 1.41 13.98
N TRP A 40 27.41 0.30 14.46
CA TRP A 40 26.54 -0.57 13.66
C TRP A 40 25.17 0.07 13.44
N GLY A 41 24.60 0.73 14.46
CA GLY A 41 23.36 1.49 14.30
C GLY A 41 23.48 2.59 13.23
N LYS A 42 24.61 3.32 13.19
CA LYS A 42 24.88 4.32 12.14
C LYS A 42 25.02 3.70 10.75
N LEU A 43 25.66 2.53 10.66
CA LEU A 43 25.80 1.83 9.39
C LEU A 43 24.42 1.40 8.84
N PHE A 44 23.60 0.73 9.64
CA PHE A 44 22.29 0.24 9.20
C PHE A 44 21.31 1.38 8.90
N ALA A 45 21.41 2.52 9.60
CA ALA A 45 20.62 3.71 9.31
C ALA A 45 20.85 4.28 7.90
N VAL A 46 22.03 4.05 7.30
CA VAL A 46 22.33 4.41 5.92
C VAL A 46 22.11 3.24 4.97
N LEU A 47 22.54 2.03 5.37
CA LEU A 47 22.47 0.83 4.54
C LEU A 47 21.03 0.48 4.15
N VAL A 48 20.11 0.46 5.11
CA VAL A 48 18.71 0.06 4.88
C VAL A 48 18.02 0.94 3.83
N PRO A 49 17.97 2.27 3.96
CA PRO A 49 17.32 3.11 2.96
C PRO A 49 18.04 3.07 1.62
N LEU A 50 19.37 2.96 1.59
CA LEU A 50 20.16 2.91 0.35
C LEU A 50 19.94 1.59 -0.40
N SER A 51 19.85 0.46 0.32
CA SER A 51 19.47 -0.83 -0.24
C SER A 51 18.04 -0.81 -0.80
N MET A 52 17.08 -0.23 -0.07
CA MET A 52 15.70 -0.09 -0.55
C MET A 52 15.60 0.82 -1.77
N LEU A 53 16.37 1.92 -1.79
CA LEU A 53 16.46 2.81 -2.94
C LEU A 53 17.10 2.12 -4.14
N ALA A 54 18.14 1.32 -3.93
CA ALA A 54 18.78 0.54 -4.99
C ALA A 54 17.80 -0.49 -5.58
N VAL A 55 17.01 -1.18 -4.74
CA VAL A 55 15.95 -2.09 -5.18
C VAL A 55 14.92 -1.35 -6.04
N MET A 56 14.44 -0.19 -5.58
CA MET A 56 13.49 0.63 -6.32
C MET A 56 14.05 1.09 -7.67
N VAL A 57 15.27 1.64 -7.69
CA VAL A 57 15.95 2.08 -8.92
C VAL A 57 16.12 0.92 -9.89
N TYR A 58 16.47 -0.27 -9.39
CA TYR A 58 16.59 -1.46 -10.21
C TYR A 58 15.24 -1.89 -10.82
N MET A 59 14.16 -1.94 -10.03
CA MET A 59 12.83 -2.28 -10.55
C MET A 59 12.35 -1.27 -11.61
N ILE A 60 12.63 0.02 -11.41
CA ILE A 60 12.33 1.06 -12.41
C ILE A 60 13.18 0.86 -13.66
N SER A 61 14.48 0.60 -13.53
CA SER A 61 15.37 0.43 -14.68
C SER A 61 15.01 -0.77 -15.53
N THR A 62 14.57 -1.88 -14.92
CA THR A 62 14.09 -3.06 -15.65
C THR A 62 12.82 -2.78 -16.43
N LYS A 63 11.93 -1.93 -15.90
CA LYS A 63 10.70 -1.52 -16.57
C LYS A 63 10.96 -0.58 -17.75
N VAL A 64 11.91 0.35 -17.59
CA VAL A 64 12.28 1.31 -18.65
C VAL A 64 13.10 0.65 -19.76
N SER A 65 14.03 -0.25 -19.41
CA SER A 65 14.96 -0.85 -20.38
C SER A 65 14.43 -2.12 -21.05
N GLY A 66 13.61 -2.90 -20.33
CA GLY A 66 13.04 -4.17 -20.81
C GLY A 66 11.61 -4.07 -21.34
N GLY A 67 10.98 -2.89 -21.26
CA GLY A 67 9.56 -2.71 -21.57
C GLY A 67 8.63 -3.51 -20.65
N ARG A 68 7.45 -3.89 -21.14
CA ARG A 68 6.42 -4.70 -20.41
C ARG A 68 6.88 -6.12 -20.04
N MET A 69 8.10 -6.52 -20.38
CA MET A 69 8.69 -7.83 -20.03
C MET A 69 9.71 -7.74 -18.88
N GLY A 70 9.81 -6.60 -18.20
CA GLY A 70 10.60 -6.50 -16.97
C GLY A 70 10.03 -7.46 -15.91
N GLY A 71 10.68 -8.61 -15.71
CA GLY A 71 10.22 -9.70 -14.85
C GLY A 71 10.22 -9.42 -13.35
N PHE A 72 10.05 -8.18 -12.91
CA PHE A 72 9.88 -7.81 -11.50
C PHE A 72 8.51 -7.18 -11.23
N GLU A 73 7.54 -7.38 -12.13
CA GLU A 73 6.14 -7.02 -11.90
C GLU A 73 5.44 -8.11 -11.06
N GLY A 74 4.53 -7.69 -10.18
CA GLY A 74 3.77 -8.63 -9.35
C GLY A 74 4.64 -9.41 -8.34
N GLY A 75 4.54 -10.74 -8.38
CA GLY A 75 5.14 -11.63 -7.37
C GLY A 75 6.67 -11.55 -7.29
N ASP A 76 7.35 -11.41 -8.41
CA ASP A 76 8.81 -11.39 -8.47
C ASP A 76 9.39 -10.12 -7.84
N GLY A 77 8.74 -8.97 -8.05
CA GLY A 77 9.09 -7.71 -7.38
C GLY A 77 8.88 -7.77 -5.88
N ALA A 78 7.76 -8.36 -5.44
CA ALA A 78 7.47 -8.56 -4.03
C ALA A 78 8.50 -9.49 -3.35
N ALA A 79 8.88 -10.59 -4.01
CA ALA A 79 9.91 -11.50 -3.55
C ALA A 79 11.28 -10.81 -3.45
N PHE A 80 11.63 -9.94 -4.40
CA PHE A 80 12.89 -9.22 -4.40
C PHE A 80 13.00 -8.22 -3.24
N ILE A 81 12.00 -7.35 -3.07
CA ILE A 81 11.95 -6.40 -1.95
C ILE A 81 11.96 -7.15 -0.61
N GLY A 82 11.13 -8.19 -0.49
CA GLY A 82 11.02 -9.01 0.72
C GLY A 82 12.34 -9.73 1.07
N GLY A 83 13.00 -10.32 0.07
CA GLY A 83 14.29 -10.99 0.26
C GLY A 83 15.39 -10.05 0.75
N VAL A 84 15.48 -8.85 0.17
CA VAL A 84 16.42 -7.81 0.64
C VAL A 84 16.09 -7.38 2.07
N ALA A 85 14.82 -7.21 2.41
CA ALA A 85 14.40 -6.87 3.77
C ALA A 85 14.78 -7.95 4.79
N VAL A 86 14.58 -9.24 4.47
CA VAL A 86 14.97 -10.37 5.33
C VAL A 86 16.49 -10.44 5.53
N LEU A 87 17.28 -10.17 4.48
CA LEU A 87 18.74 -10.11 4.59
C LEU A 87 19.19 -8.97 5.49
N LEU A 88 18.62 -7.76 5.32
CA LEU A 88 18.94 -6.60 6.15
C LEU A 88 18.57 -6.84 7.61
N LEU A 89 17.40 -7.40 7.88
CA LEU A 89 16.98 -7.81 9.22
C LEU A 89 17.97 -8.81 9.82
N SER A 90 18.30 -9.87 9.07
CA SER A 90 19.23 -10.91 9.51
C SER A 90 20.60 -10.35 9.86
N PHE A 91 21.16 -9.50 8.99
CA PHE A 91 22.46 -8.86 9.25
C PHE A 91 22.40 -7.89 10.43
N SER A 92 21.33 -7.12 10.57
CA SER A 92 21.14 -6.21 11.71
C SER A 92 21.13 -7.01 13.02
N THR A 93 20.30 -8.05 13.12
CA THR A 93 20.17 -8.88 14.33
C THR A 93 21.46 -9.63 14.68
N LEU A 94 22.20 -10.12 13.69
CA LEU A 94 23.51 -10.77 13.90
C LEU A 94 24.55 -9.82 14.52
N THR A 95 24.50 -8.53 14.18
CA THR A 95 25.45 -7.54 14.70
C THR A 95 25.12 -7.05 16.11
N SER A 96 23.85 -7.12 16.54
CA SER A 96 23.39 -6.66 17.86
C SER A 96 23.48 -7.71 19.00
N GLY A 97 23.56 -9.01 18.73
CA GLY A 97 23.65 -10.00 19.82
C GLY A 97 24.00 -11.43 19.39
N LYS A 98 25.19 -11.91 19.77
CA LYS A 98 25.77 -13.15 19.20
C LYS A 98 25.16 -14.47 19.67
N SER A 99 24.61 -14.54 20.89
CA SER A 99 24.24 -15.83 21.50
C SER A 99 22.80 -16.29 21.19
N LYS A 100 21.93 -15.38 20.73
CA LYS A 100 20.52 -15.66 20.38
C LYS A 100 20.09 -15.01 19.06
N ALA A 101 21.03 -14.75 18.16
CA ALA A 101 20.73 -14.03 16.92
C ALA A 101 19.72 -14.79 16.04
N LEU A 102 19.89 -16.11 15.91
CA LEU A 102 19.01 -16.94 15.07
C LEU A 102 17.60 -17.03 15.64
N ASP A 103 17.48 -17.24 16.96
CA ASP A 103 16.18 -17.23 17.66
C ASP A 103 15.46 -15.91 17.43
N ARG A 104 16.18 -14.78 17.61
CA ARG A 104 15.62 -13.45 17.38
C ARG A 104 15.20 -13.24 15.93
N ILE A 105 15.99 -13.67 14.95
CA ILE A 105 15.60 -13.56 13.53
C ILE A 105 14.28 -14.31 13.30
N SER A 106 14.17 -15.53 13.85
CA SER A 106 12.93 -16.32 13.78
C SER A 106 11.76 -15.61 14.44
N ASP A 107 11.96 -15.00 15.62
CA ASP A 107 10.93 -14.25 16.34
C ASP A 107 10.45 -13.05 15.51
N HIS A 108 11.36 -12.24 14.96
CA HIS A 108 11.00 -11.09 14.11
C HIS A 108 10.24 -11.51 12.86
N ILE A 109 10.66 -12.59 12.19
CA ILE A 109 9.98 -13.11 11.00
C ILE A 109 8.58 -13.61 11.38
N THR A 110 8.46 -14.41 12.45
CA THR A 110 7.19 -15.01 12.87
C THR A 110 6.21 -13.95 13.34
N ASN A 111 6.66 -13.02 14.17
CA ASN A 111 5.85 -11.90 14.67
C ASN A 111 5.40 -10.99 13.52
N GLY A 112 6.31 -10.64 12.62
CA GLY A 112 5.99 -9.87 11.41
C GLY A 112 4.98 -10.58 10.51
N PHE A 113 5.10 -11.90 10.35
CA PHE A 113 4.18 -12.71 9.56
C PHE A 113 2.78 -12.77 10.17
N VAL A 114 2.67 -13.09 11.47
CA VAL A 114 1.39 -13.11 12.19
C VAL A 114 0.73 -11.73 12.17
N PHE A 115 1.53 -10.68 12.36
CA PHE A 115 1.08 -9.30 12.25
C PHE A 115 0.51 -8.99 10.87
N ALA A 116 1.24 -9.32 9.80
CA ALA A 116 0.78 -9.11 8.43
C ALA A 116 -0.55 -9.83 8.14
N PHE A 117 -0.71 -11.08 8.59
CA PHE A 117 -1.96 -11.83 8.44
C PHE A 117 -3.11 -11.26 9.25
N LYS A 118 -2.88 -10.81 10.49
CA LYS A 118 -3.90 -10.12 11.29
C LYS A 118 -4.35 -8.82 10.61
N ALA A 119 -3.41 -8.04 10.08
CA ALA A 119 -3.69 -6.78 9.39
C ALA A 119 -4.41 -7.00 8.05
N MET A 120 -4.03 -8.03 7.28
CA MET A 120 -4.62 -8.35 5.97
C MET A 120 -5.87 -9.23 6.04
N GLY A 121 -6.21 -9.79 7.20
CA GLY A 121 -7.37 -10.67 7.38
C GLY A 121 -8.68 -10.10 6.82
N PRO A 122 -9.06 -8.84 7.14
CA PRO A 122 -10.24 -8.20 6.57
C PRO A 122 -10.16 -7.99 5.04
N VAL A 123 -8.96 -7.88 4.48
CA VAL A 123 -8.75 -7.67 3.04
C VAL A 123 -9.07 -8.94 2.25
N ILE A 124 -8.90 -10.14 2.83
CA ILE A 124 -9.09 -11.42 2.11
C ILE A 124 -10.52 -11.57 1.56
N PRO A 125 -11.61 -11.42 2.35
CA PRO A 125 -12.97 -11.49 1.82
C PRO A 125 -13.28 -10.39 0.78
N ILE A 126 -12.76 -9.18 0.99
CA ILE A 126 -12.96 -8.03 0.10
C ILE A 126 -12.31 -8.30 -1.26
N ALA A 127 -11.03 -8.69 -1.26
CA ALA A 127 -10.30 -9.08 -2.45
C ALA A 127 -10.95 -10.29 -3.14
N GLY A 128 -11.40 -11.28 -2.38
CA GLY A 128 -12.14 -12.43 -2.91
C GLY A 128 -13.41 -12.03 -3.67
N PHE A 129 -14.19 -11.09 -3.12
CA PHE A 129 -15.38 -10.55 -3.81
C PHE A 129 -15.01 -9.81 -5.10
N PHE A 130 -13.97 -8.97 -5.09
CA PHE A 130 -13.53 -8.26 -6.29
C PHE A 130 -12.92 -9.18 -7.36
N PHE A 131 -12.12 -10.17 -6.96
CA PHE A 131 -11.59 -11.17 -7.88
C PHE A 131 -12.70 -12.02 -8.49
N LEU A 132 -13.69 -12.45 -7.70
CA LEU A 132 -14.89 -13.12 -8.23
C LEU A 132 -15.63 -12.25 -9.26
N GLY A 133 -15.53 -10.92 -9.11
CA GLY A 133 -16.12 -9.95 -10.04
C GLY A 133 -15.39 -9.77 -11.37
N SER A 134 -14.14 -10.25 -11.50
CA SER A 134 -13.35 -10.16 -12.73
C SER A 134 -13.38 -11.46 -13.52
N ALA A 135 -13.51 -11.37 -14.86
CA ALA A 135 -13.44 -12.53 -15.74
C ALA A 135 -12.11 -13.30 -15.66
N ASP A 136 -11.03 -12.62 -15.28
CA ASP A 136 -9.69 -13.24 -15.19
C ASP A 136 -9.60 -14.26 -14.04
N PHE A 137 -10.43 -14.10 -13.01
CA PHE A 137 -10.36 -14.94 -11.80
C PHE A 137 -11.65 -15.69 -11.50
N SER A 138 -12.82 -15.19 -11.93
CA SER A 138 -14.13 -15.77 -11.60
C SER A 138 -14.28 -17.20 -12.09
N GLY A 139 -13.73 -17.54 -13.25
CA GLY A 139 -13.72 -18.90 -13.79
C GLY A 139 -13.02 -19.91 -12.91
N SER A 140 -11.82 -19.55 -12.43
CA SER A 140 -11.04 -20.38 -11.51
C SER A 140 -11.72 -20.48 -10.14
N ILE A 141 -12.24 -19.36 -9.61
CA ILE A 141 -12.90 -19.32 -8.29
C ILE A 141 -14.19 -20.16 -8.30
N LEU A 142 -15.01 -20.05 -9.34
CA LEU A 142 -16.27 -20.79 -9.48
C LEU A 142 -16.08 -22.21 -10.05
N SER A 143 -14.84 -22.60 -10.37
CA SER A 143 -14.51 -23.90 -10.96
C SER A 143 -15.30 -24.20 -12.25
N LEU A 144 -15.36 -23.21 -13.15
CA LEU A 144 -16.17 -23.27 -14.38
C LEU A 144 -15.51 -24.06 -15.53
N GLY A 145 -14.24 -24.43 -15.42
CA GLY A 145 -13.49 -25.11 -16.48
C GLY A 145 -13.34 -24.23 -17.73
N ASP A 146 -13.59 -24.79 -18.92
CA ASP A 146 -13.50 -24.07 -20.20
C ASP A 146 -14.73 -23.17 -20.51
N LYS A 147 -15.67 -23.05 -19.57
CA LYS A 147 -16.84 -22.17 -19.76
C LYS A 147 -16.43 -20.70 -19.64
N THR A 148 -17.14 -19.83 -20.35
CA THR A 148 -16.93 -18.38 -20.28
C THR A 148 -17.04 -17.89 -18.84
N SER A 149 -15.98 -17.24 -18.37
CA SER A 149 -15.90 -16.70 -17.01
C SER A 149 -16.77 -15.44 -16.90
N PRO A 150 -17.71 -15.36 -15.93
CA PRO A 150 -18.56 -14.19 -15.77
C PRO A 150 -17.74 -12.98 -15.33
N ALA A 151 -18.04 -11.81 -15.88
CA ALA A 151 -17.36 -10.56 -15.56
C ALA A 151 -18.28 -9.68 -14.70
N PHE A 152 -18.74 -10.17 -13.53
CA PHE A 152 -19.85 -9.54 -12.81
C PHE A 152 -19.69 -8.03 -12.54
N LEU A 153 -18.46 -7.56 -12.25
CA LEU A 153 -18.20 -6.13 -12.08
C LEU A 153 -18.33 -5.36 -13.39
N PHE A 154 -17.83 -5.92 -14.49
CA PHE A 154 -17.99 -5.34 -15.81
C PHE A 154 -19.46 -5.32 -16.23
N ASP A 155 -20.17 -6.44 -16.04
CA ASP A 155 -21.60 -6.57 -16.36
C ASP A 155 -22.45 -5.57 -15.56
N LEU A 156 -22.13 -5.35 -14.28
CA LEU A 156 -22.79 -4.37 -13.43
C LEU A 156 -22.57 -2.93 -13.93
N VAL A 157 -21.36 -2.60 -14.36
CA VAL A 157 -21.07 -1.28 -14.95
C VAL A 157 -21.76 -1.12 -16.29
N GLN A 158 -21.71 -2.14 -17.14
CA GLN A 158 -22.39 -2.13 -18.44
C GLN A 158 -23.90 -1.94 -18.28
N ALA A 159 -24.52 -2.63 -17.31
CA ALA A 159 -25.93 -2.43 -16.96
C ALA A 159 -26.22 -1.00 -16.46
N SER A 160 -25.21 -0.33 -15.88
CA SER A 160 -25.29 1.04 -15.38
C SER A 160 -24.87 2.10 -16.40
N GLN A 161 -24.36 1.73 -17.59
CA GLN A 161 -23.82 2.67 -18.59
C GLN A 161 -24.85 3.67 -19.12
N THR A 162 -26.13 3.30 -19.13
CA THR A 162 -27.23 4.20 -19.53
C THR A 162 -27.48 5.33 -18.53
N ILE A 163 -27.02 5.17 -17.29
CA ILE A 163 -27.14 6.12 -16.18
C ILE A 163 -25.81 6.85 -15.94
N LEU A 164 -24.69 6.23 -16.33
CA LEU A 164 -23.36 6.82 -16.19
C LEU A 164 -23.16 7.97 -17.20
N PRO A 165 -22.79 9.17 -16.72
CA PRO A 165 -22.59 10.31 -17.60
C PRO A 165 -21.40 10.07 -18.53
N GLN A 166 -21.60 10.32 -19.83
CA GLN A 166 -20.57 10.25 -20.88
C GLN A 166 -19.63 11.47 -20.82
N ASN A 167 -19.07 11.75 -19.64
CA ASN A 167 -18.19 12.87 -19.39
C ASN A 167 -16.86 12.37 -18.85
N MET A 168 -15.80 12.58 -19.63
CA MET A 168 -14.42 12.21 -19.29
C MET A 168 -13.99 12.67 -17.90
N VAL A 169 -14.34 13.89 -17.50
CA VAL A 169 -14.00 14.45 -16.19
C VAL A 169 -14.70 13.66 -15.09
N LEU A 170 -15.98 13.33 -15.29
CA LEU A 170 -16.73 12.60 -14.30
C LEU A 170 -16.26 11.14 -14.17
N SER A 171 -15.89 10.49 -15.28
CA SER A 171 -15.30 9.14 -15.25
C SER A 171 -13.96 9.13 -14.48
N ALA A 172 -13.09 10.12 -14.72
CA ALA A 172 -11.79 10.23 -14.06
C ALA A 172 -11.93 10.51 -12.55
N PHE A 173 -12.75 11.49 -12.16
CA PHE A 173 -12.98 11.75 -10.74
C PHE A 173 -13.81 10.65 -10.07
N GLY A 174 -14.71 10.00 -10.79
CA GLY A 174 -15.47 8.84 -10.30
C GLY A 174 -14.55 7.68 -9.95
N ILE A 175 -13.65 7.29 -10.86
CA ILE A 175 -12.72 6.19 -10.60
C ILE A 175 -11.68 6.54 -9.52
N LEU A 176 -11.26 7.81 -9.44
CA LEU A 176 -10.44 8.31 -8.33
C LEU A 176 -11.15 8.09 -6.98
N ILE A 177 -12.42 8.50 -6.87
CA ILE A 177 -13.22 8.35 -5.65
C ILE A 177 -13.38 6.88 -5.29
N ILE A 178 -13.66 6.01 -6.26
CA ILE A 178 -13.75 4.57 -6.04
C ILE A 178 -12.41 4.04 -5.50
N GLY A 179 -11.28 4.43 -6.11
CA GLY A 179 -9.95 4.11 -5.60
C GLY A 179 -9.76 4.55 -4.15
N MET A 180 -10.08 5.81 -3.82
CA MET A 180 -9.99 6.33 -2.45
C MET A 180 -10.87 5.54 -1.47
N ILE A 181 -12.13 5.25 -1.81
CA ILE A 181 -13.05 4.48 -0.97
C ILE A 181 -12.50 3.08 -0.71
N THR A 182 -12.02 2.40 -1.74
CA THR A 182 -11.42 1.06 -1.55
C THR A 182 -10.19 1.09 -0.68
N GLY A 183 -9.37 2.14 -0.74
CA GLY A 183 -8.21 2.31 0.14
C GLY A 183 -8.54 2.69 1.59
N LEU A 184 -9.80 2.96 1.94
CA LEU A 184 -10.19 3.26 3.33
C LEU A 184 -9.96 2.07 4.27
N ASP A 185 -9.84 0.86 3.74
CA ASP A 185 -9.50 -0.35 4.48
C ASP A 185 -8.05 -0.34 5.04
N GLY A 186 -7.24 0.65 4.66
CA GLY A 186 -5.85 0.76 5.06
C GLY A 186 -4.88 -0.02 4.17
N SER A 187 -5.34 -0.50 3.01
CA SER A 187 -4.52 -1.14 1.98
C SER A 187 -4.55 -0.33 0.69
N GLY A 188 -3.38 0.06 0.21
CA GLY A 188 -3.24 0.71 -1.09
C GLY A 188 -3.37 -0.22 -2.30
N PHE A 189 -3.45 -1.54 -2.05
CA PHE A 189 -3.45 -2.57 -3.10
C PHE A 189 -4.80 -3.25 -3.29
N SER A 190 -5.68 -3.18 -2.28
CA SER A 190 -7.00 -3.83 -2.30
C SER A 190 -7.92 -3.26 -3.39
N GLY A 191 -7.76 -1.98 -3.72
CA GLY A 191 -8.55 -1.28 -4.74
C GLY A 191 -8.10 -1.48 -6.18
N LEU A 192 -6.90 -2.03 -6.42
CA LEU A 192 -6.33 -2.14 -7.77
C LEU A 192 -7.15 -3.06 -8.70
N PRO A 193 -7.65 -4.24 -8.25
CA PRO A 193 -8.46 -5.11 -9.11
C PRO A 193 -9.76 -4.44 -9.53
N LEU A 194 -10.44 -3.75 -8.59
CA LEU A 194 -11.68 -3.03 -8.89
C LEU A 194 -11.43 -1.87 -9.86
N THR A 195 -10.49 -0.99 -9.53
CA THR A 195 -10.19 0.18 -10.37
C THR A 195 -9.69 -0.22 -11.75
N GLY A 196 -8.96 -1.34 -11.88
CA GLY A 196 -8.59 -1.91 -13.19
C GLY A 196 -9.79 -2.46 -13.97
N ALA A 197 -10.67 -3.24 -13.33
CA ALA A 197 -11.85 -3.78 -14.00
C ALA A 197 -12.83 -2.68 -14.45
N LEU A 198 -13.03 -1.66 -13.61
CA LEU A 198 -13.92 -0.53 -13.90
C LEU A 198 -13.36 0.39 -14.98
N SER A 199 -12.04 0.52 -15.10
CA SER A 199 -11.44 1.46 -16.04
C SER A 199 -11.76 1.12 -17.50
N GLY A 200 -11.80 -0.17 -17.84
CA GLY A 200 -12.23 -0.64 -19.16
C GLY A 200 -13.70 -0.31 -19.46
N ALA A 201 -14.57 -0.41 -18.45
CA ALA A 201 -16.00 -0.17 -18.62
C ALA A 201 -16.39 1.33 -18.58
N LEU A 202 -15.60 2.15 -17.89
CA LEU A 202 -15.76 3.61 -17.78
C LEU A 202 -15.00 4.39 -18.87
N ALA A 203 -14.14 3.70 -19.62
CA ALA A 203 -13.47 4.28 -20.77
C ALA A 203 -14.48 4.72 -21.84
N SER A 204 -14.14 5.80 -22.52
CA SER A 204 -14.90 6.35 -23.63
C SER A 204 -13.92 6.70 -24.75
N ASN A 205 -14.41 7.09 -25.93
CA ASN A 205 -13.55 7.43 -27.08
C ASN A 205 -12.50 8.53 -26.80
N ASN A 206 -12.65 9.28 -25.70
CA ASN A 206 -11.78 10.40 -25.33
C ASN A 206 -10.82 10.09 -24.16
N ILE A 207 -10.88 8.90 -23.54
CA ILE A 207 -9.97 8.57 -22.43
C ILE A 207 -9.60 7.09 -22.43
N ASP A 208 -8.29 6.83 -22.36
CA ASP A 208 -7.77 5.47 -22.37
C ASP A 208 -8.05 4.72 -21.04
N PRO A 209 -8.46 3.44 -21.10
CA PRO A 209 -8.67 2.61 -19.91
C PRO A 209 -7.46 2.53 -18.97
N SER A 210 -6.23 2.61 -19.49
CA SER A 210 -5.03 2.55 -18.65
C SER A 210 -4.81 3.85 -17.88
N THR A 211 -5.19 5.00 -18.44
CA THR A 211 -5.20 6.29 -17.74
C THR A 211 -6.21 6.28 -16.60
N LEU A 212 -7.44 5.80 -16.85
CA LEU A 212 -8.46 5.65 -15.82
C LEU A 212 -8.01 4.67 -14.72
N ALA A 213 -7.40 3.54 -15.09
CA ALA A 213 -6.85 2.61 -14.12
C ALA A 213 -5.81 3.32 -13.24
N ALA A 214 -4.82 4.00 -13.84
CA ALA A 214 -3.78 4.71 -13.11
C ALA A 214 -4.33 5.76 -12.14
N ILE A 215 -5.38 6.50 -12.53
CA ILE A 215 -6.07 7.46 -11.65
C ILE A 215 -6.70 6.74 -10.45
N GLY A 216 -7.41 5.62 -10.68
CA GLY A 216 -7.98 4.81 -9.60
C GLY A 216 -6.91 4.21 -8.67
N GLN A 217 -5.80 3.74 -9.24
CA GLN A 217 -4.65 3.21 -8.48
C GLN A 217 -4.06 4.30 -7.57
N MET A 218 -3.88 5.52 -8.07
CA MET A 218 -3.42 6.66 -7.26
C MET A 218 -4.36 6.94 -6.09
N GLY A 219 -5.69 6.89 -6.31
CA GLY A 219 -6.68 7.06 -5.26
C GLY A 219 -6.55 6.01 -4.14
N SER A 220 -6.40 4.74 -4.51
CA SER A 220 -6.25 3.63 -3.55
C SER A 220 -4.92 3.71 -2.80
N ILE A 221 -3.80 3.87 -3.52
CA ILE A 221 -2.46 3.89 -2.93
C ILE A 221 -2.26 5.10 -2.02
N TRP A 222 -2.70 6.29 -2.42
CA TRP A 222 -2.50 7.46 -1.55
C TRP A 222 -3.41 7.38 -0.34
N THR A 223 -4.66 6.95 -0.49
CA THR A 223 -5.57 6.82 0.67
C THR A 223 -5.11 5.72 1.63
N GLY A 224 -5.07 4.47 1.15
CA GLY A 224 -4.82 3.29 1.95
C GLY A 224 -3.36 2.87 2.06
N GLY A 225 -2.50 3.27 1.13
CA GLY A 225 -1.08 2.90 1.13
C GLY A 225 -0.19 3.75 2.05
N GLY A 226 -0.76 4.70 2.81
CA GLY A 226 -0.02 5.35 3.89
C GLY A 226 -0.15 6.85 4.06
N THR A 227 -1.09 7.55 3.40
CA THR A 227 -1.13 9.03 3.49
C THR A 227 -2.33 9.60 4.24
N LEU A 228 -3.52 8.99 4.15
CA LEU A 228 -4.75 9.50 4.79
C LEU A 228 -5.30 8.62 5.89
N ILE A 229 -5.10 7.31 5.79
CA ILE A 229 -5.71 6.36 6.72
C ILE A 229 -4.81 6.10 7.91
N ALA A 230 -5.32 6.36 9.11
CA ALA A 230 -4.57 6.21 10.35
C ALA A 230 -4.14 4.74 10.55
N TRP A 231 -5.02 3.79 10.28
CA TRP A 231 -4.76 2.35 10.41
C TRP A 231 -4.06 1.73 9.19
N SER A 232 -3.32 2.53 8.42
CA SER A 232 -2.48 2.07 7.31
C SER A 232 -1.00 2.02 7.72
N SER A 233 -0.10 1.84 6.74
CA SER A 233 1.35 2.01 6.92
C SER A 233 1.76 3.35 7.56
N LEU A 234 0.87 4.34 7.57
CA LEU A 234 1.07 5.62 8.27
C LEU A 234 1.31 5.44 9.77
N VAL A 235 0.77 4.40 10.43
CA VAL A 235 1.04 4.08 11.84
C VAL A 235 2.51 3.78 12.07
N ALA A 236 3.14 3.01 11.18
CA ALA A 236 4.55 2.67 11.31
C ALA A 236 5.44 3.92 11.18
N VAL A 237 5.10 4.82 10.25
CA VAL A 237 5.81 6.10 10.07
C VAL A 237 5.63 7.00 11.29
N ALA A 238 4.43 7.08 11.84
CA ALA A 238 4.14 7.89 13.02
C ALA A 238 4.88 7.39 14.27
N GLY A 239 4.90 6.08 14.48
CA GLY A 239 5.66 5.44 15.55
C GLY A 239 7.15 5.71 15.42
N PHE A 240 7.71 5.56 14.22
CA PHE A 240 9.12 5.88 13.95
C PHE A 240 9.45 7.36 14.19
N CYS A 241 8.57 8.27 13.76
CA CYS A 241 8.77 9.71 13.95
C CYS A 241 8.45 10.20 15.37
N GLY A 242 7.85 9.36 16.22
CA GLY A 242 7.39 9.74 17.55
C GLY A 242 6.36 10.87 17.52
N VAL A 243 5.39 10.83 16.60
CA VAL A 243 4.33 11.85 16.49
C VAL A 243 2.94 11.21 16.44
N PRO A 244 1.87 11.90 16.88
CA PRO A 244 0.53 11.34 16.81
C PRO A 244 0.11 11.06 15.35
N VAL A 245 -0.36 9.84 15.06
CA VAL A 245 -0.86 9.44 13.74
C VAL A 245 -1.96 10.39 13.24
N MET A 246 -2.89 10.76 14.12
CA MET A 246 -3.99 11.66 13.77
C MET A 246 -3.50 13.08 13.43
N GLU A 247 -2.38 13.54 13.96
CA GLU A 247 -1.77 14.81 13.54
C GLU A 247 -1.15 14.70 12.14
N LEU A 248 -0.53 13.57 11.81
CA LEU A 248 -0.01 13.29 10.47
C LEU A 248 -1.13 13.25 9.44
N VAL A 249 -2.21 12.51 9.70
CA VAL A 249 -3.39 12.45 8.81
C VAL A 249 -3.90 13.86 8.49
N ARG A 250 -4.11 14.70 9.51
CA ARG A 250 -4.61 16.07 9.33
C ARG A 250 -3.69 16.93 8.48
N LYS A 251 -2.38 16.74 8.59
CA LYS A 251 -1.38 17.50 7.81
C LYS A 251 -1.23 16.99 6.40
N ASN A 252 -1.40 15.70 6.19
CA ASN A 252 -1.38 15.06 4.88
C ASN A 252 -2.67 15.33 4.10
N PHE A 253 -3.81 15.54 4.76
CA PHE A 253 -5.10 15.69 4.12
C PHE A 253 -5.09 16.67 2.94
N PHE A 254 -4.71 17.94 3.17
CA PHE A 254 -4.72 18.93 2.10
C PHE A 254 -3.69 18.64 0.99
N PRO A 255 -2.39 18.40 1.30
CA PRO A 255 -1.41 18.05 0.27
C PRO A 255 -1.81 16.86 -0.60
N VAL A 256 -2.37 15.80 0.01
CA VAL A 256 -2.76 14.58 -0.69
C VAL A 256 -3.97 14.83 -1.58
N ILE A 257 -5.04 15.44 -1.05
CA ILE A 257 -6.25 15.71 -1.84
C ILE A 257 -5.94 16.65 -3.00
N ILE A 258 -5.14 17.70 -2.76
CA ILE A 258 -4.69 18.61 -3.83
C ILE A 258 -3.85 17.85 -4.86
N GLY A 259 -2.91 17.00 -4.40
CA GLY A 259 -2.09 16.18 -5.28
C GLY A 259 -2.92 15.26 -6.18
N LEU A 260 -3.91 14.56 -5.61
CA LEU A 260 -4.81 13.67 -6.34
C LEU A 260 -5.69 14.42 -7.36
N ILE A 261 -6.22 15.58 -6.98
CA ILE A 261 -6.99 16.43 -7.90
C ILE A 261 -6.10 16.91 -9.06
N LEU A 262 -4.92 17.47 -8.75
CA LEU A 262 -4.01 18.00 -9.75
C LEU A 262 -3.47 16.89 -10.66
N SER A 263 -3.12 15.72 -10.13
CA SER A 263 -2.66 14.59 -10.93
C SER A 263 -3.77 14.06 -11.85
N THR A 264 -5.02 14.07 -11.39
CA THR A 264 -6.17 13.66 -12.20
C THR A 264 -6.42 14.63 -13.34
N ILE A 265 -6.39 15.94 -13.04
CA ILE A 265 -6.51 17.00 -14.06
C ILE A 265 -5.36 16.90 -15.07
N ALA A 266 -4.12 16.75 -14.59
CA ALA A 266 -2.96 16.58 -15.46
C ALA A 266 -3.09 15.33 -16.34
N ALA A 267 -3.58 14.22 -15.80
CA ALA A 267 -3.80 13.00 -16.56
C ALA A 267 -4.79 13.23 -17.71
N LEU A 268 -5.89 13.96 -17.46
CA LEU A 268 -6.88 14.31 -18.49
C LEU A 268 -6.36 15.24 -19.61
N PHE A 269 -5.30 16.01 -19.34
CA PHE A 269 -4.69 16.88 -20.34
C PHE A 269 -3.60 16.20 -21.16
N LEU A 270 -2.94 15.19 -20.57
CA LEU A 270 -1.80 14.50 -21.17
C LEU A 270 -2.21 13.25 -21.95
N TRP A 271 -3.35 12.62 -21.61
CA TRP A 271 -3.81 11.36 -22.18
C TRP A 271 -5.29 11.37 -22.53
#